data_AF-A0A3D1J3T1-F1
#
_entry.id   AF-A0A3D1J3T1-F1
#
_cell.length_a   1.000
_cell.length_b   1.000
_cell.length_c   1.000
_cell.angle_alpha   90.00
_cell.angle_beta   90.00
_cell.angle_gamma   90.00
#
_symmetry.space_group_name_H-M   'P 1'
#
loop_
_entity.id
_entity.type
_entity.pdbx_description
1 polymer ?
#
loop_
_entity_poly.entity_id
_entity_poly.type
_entity_poly.pdbx_seq_one_letter_code
_entity_poly.pdbx_strand_id
1 'polypeptide(L)'
;YWLQAALALRPACSRARTFCWMLLTLAGLCCRADNAGVTSFVRVLGLSGKAYHRFLHFFHSSGLDLDVLTACWLRLCLTLFRPFEVESRLVFLADGIKAPKEGRKMPGVKL
;
A
#
# COMPACT_ATOMS: atom_id res chain seq x y z
N TYR A 1 -4.24 9.82 -15.03
CA TYR A 1 -2.90 9.50 -14.52
C TYR A 1 -2.92 8.58 -13.31
N TRP A 2 -3.51 8.96 -12.16
CA TRP A 2 -3.50 8.12 -10.94
C TRP A 2 -4.08 6.71 -11.13
N LEU A 3 -5.28 6.59 -11.72
CA LEU A 3 -5.92 5.28 -11.90
C LEU A 3 -5.11 4.36 -12.81
N GLN A 4 -4.53 4.89 -13.89
CA GLN A 4 -3.66 4.11 -14.80
C GLN A 4 -2.42 3.57 -14.08
N ALA A 5 -1.82 4.39 -13.21
CA ALA A 5 -0.71 3.97 -12.37
C ALA A 5 -1.15 2.85 -11.40
N ALA A 6 -2.30 2.99 -10.76
CA ALA A 6 -2.84 1.97 -9.86
C ALA A 6 -3.22 0.66 -10.59
N LEU A 7 -3.67 0.73 -11.85
CA LEU A 7 -3.95 -0.44 -12.69
C LEU A 7 -2.70 -1.29 -12.96
N ALA A 8 -1.51 -0.68 -13.05
CA ALA A 8 -0.26 -1.40 -13.22
C ALA A 8 0.09 -2.33 -12.04
N LEU A 9 -0.55 -2.14 -10.89
CA LEU A 9 -0.36 -2.94 -9.67
C LEU A 9 -1.25 -4.21 -9.64
N ARG A 10 -2.12 -4.39 -10.64
CA ARG A 10 -3.04 -5.54 -10.74
C ARG A 10 -2.39 -6.92 -10.59
N PRO A 11 -1.16 -7.19 -11.09
CA PRO A 11 -0.53 -8.51 -10.96
C PRO A 11 -0.31 -8.97 -9.52
N ALA A 12 -0.20 -8.05 -8.56
CA ALA A 12 -0.01 -8.38 -7.15
C ALA A 12 -1.26 -8.98 -6.48
N CYS A 13 -2.42 -8.91 -7.14
CA CYS A 13 -3.68 -9.40 -6.61
C CYS A 13 -4.07 -10.73 -7.26
N SER A 14 -4.29 -11.75 -6.44
CA SER A 14 -4.77 -13.07 -6.90
C SER A 14 -6.16 -13.02 -7.53
N ARG A 15 -7.04 -12.12 -7.04
CA ARG A 15 -8.45 -12.02 -7.46
C ARG A 15 -8.81 -10.59 -7.81
N ALA A 16 -9.76 -10.41 -8.73
CA ALA A 16 -10.29 -9.09 -9.08
C ALA A 16 -10.90 -8.36 -7.87
N ARG A 17 -11.57 -9.10 -6.96
CA ARG A 17 -12.11 -8.52 -5.73
C ARG A 17 -11.02 -7.95 -4.82
N THR A 18 -9.91 -8.67 -4.65
CA THR A 18 -8.76 -8.17 -3.87
C THR A 18 -8.21 -6.90 -4.47
N PHE A 19 -8.12 -6.86 -5.80
CA PHE A 19 -7.69 -5.67 -6.53
C PHE A 19 -8.62 -4.47 -6.31
N CYS A 20 -9.94 -4.67 -6.33
CA CYS A 20 -10.89 -3.60 -6.01
C CYS A 20 -10.71 -3.06 -4.59
N TRP A 21 -10.50 -3.93 -3.60
CA TRP A 21 -10.22 -3.50 -2.22
C TRP A 21 -8.87 -2.78 -2.09
N MET A 22 -7.87 -3.19 -2.87
CA MET A 22 -6.58 -2.48 -2.95
C MET A 22 -6.77 -1.08 -3.54
N LEU A 23 -7.56 -0.93 -4.62
CA LEU A 23 -7.85 0.38 -5.20
C LEU A 23 -8.56 1.31 -4.21
N LEU A 24 -9.57 0.81 -3.49
CA LEU A 24 -10.24 1.56 -2.43
C LEU A 24 -9.26 1.95 -1.32
N THR A 25 -8.36 1.04 -0.95
CA THR A 25 -7.31 1.32 0.04
C THR A 25 -6.38 2.44 -0.44
N LEU A 26 -5.87 2.37 -1.67
CA LEU A 26 -5.01 3.42 -2.23
C LEU A 26 -5.74 4.77 -2.31
N ALA A 27 -6.99 4.78 -2.76
CA ALA A 27 -7.80 6.00 -2.79
C ALA A 27 -8.00 6.58 -1.38
N GLY A 28 -8.31 5.73 -0.40
CA GLY A 28 -8.43 6.14 1.00
C GLY A 28 -7.12 6.66 1.59
N LEU A 29 -5.98 6.08 1.24
CA LEU A 29 -4.65 6.59 1.63
C LEU A 29 -4.37 7.98 1.04
N CYS A 30 -4.76 8.22 -0.21
CA CYS A 30 -4.57 9.52 -0.86
C CYS A 30 -5.49 10.62 -0.32
N CYS A 31 -6.69 10.27 0.15
CA CYS A 31 -7.71 11.25 0.55
C CYS A 31 -7.80 11.48 2.07
N ARG A 32 -7.40 10.51 2.91
CA ARG A 32 -7.60 10.62 4.37
C ARG A 32 -6.71 11.71 4.96
N ALA A 33 -7.30 12.59 5.76
CA ALA A 33 -6.57 13.58 6.55
C ALA A 33 -6.23 13.07 7.98
N ASP A 34 -6.86 11.98 8.42
CA ASP A 34 -6.73 11.45 9.77
C ASP A 34 -6.02 10.08 9.81
N ASN A 35 -5.46 9.74 10.98
CA ASN A 35 -4.71 8.50 11.25
C ASN A 35 -5.47 7.52 12.16
N ALA A 36 -6.79 7.37 12.02
CA ALA A 36 -7.60 6.41 12.78
C ALA A 36 -7.65 4.97 12.19
N GLY A 37 -6.59 4.56 11.49
CA GLY A 37 -6.46 3.21 10.93
C GLY A 37 -7.55 2.84 9.92
N VAL A 38 -8.12 1.63 10.04
CA VAL A 38 -9.12 1.11 9.09
C VAL A 38 -10.41 1.96 9.07
N THR A 39 -10.76 2.59 10.17
CA THR A 39 -11.96 3.45 10.24
C THR A 39 -11.86 4.69 9.37
N SER A 40 -10.64 5.22 9.15
CA SER A 40 -10.40 6.37 8.28
C SER A 40 -10.82 6.11 6.85
N PHE A 41 -10.55 4.90 6.33
CA PHE A 41 -10.94 4.49 4.97
C PHE A 41 -12.46 4.49 4.80
N VAL A 42 -13.18 3.96 5.79
CA VAL A 42 -14.65 3.90 5.76
C VAL A 42 -15.23 5.31 5.75
N ARG A 43 -14.73 6.21 6.61
CA ARG A 43 -15.20 7.60 6.68
C ARG A 43 -14.87 8.40 5.43
N VAL A 44 -13.61 8.39 4.98
CA VAL A 44 -13.17 9.23 3.86
C VAL A 44 -13.83 8.83 2.53
N LEU A 45 -14.14 7.55 2.36
CA LEU A 45 -14.80 7.04 1.16
C LEU A 45 -16.34 7.02 1.29
N GLY A 46 -16.91 7.47 2.41
CA GLY A 46 -18.35 7.46 2.65
C GLY A 46 -18.98 6.06 2.63
N LEU A 47 -18.24 5.03 3.04
CA LEU A 47 -18.71 3.64 2.98
C LEU A 47 -19.53 3.28 4.23
N SER A 48 -20.45 2.31 4.09
CA SER A 48 -21.17 1.76 5.24
C SER A 48 -20.24 1.06 6.23
N GLY A 49 -20.65 0.97 7.50
CA GLY A 49 -19.88 0.27 8.55
C GLY A 49 -19.55 -1.20 8.21
N LYS A 50 -20.33 -1.86 7.34
CA LYS A 50 -20.01 -3.22 6.85
C LYS A 50 -18.69 -3.28 6.08
N ALA A 51 -18.24 -2.17 5.49
CA ALA A 51 -16.97 -2.10 4.78
C ALA A 51 -15.77 -2.22 5.74
N TYR A 52 -15.92 -1.85 7.01
CA TYR A 52 -14.85 -1.97 8.02
C TYR A 52 -14.30 -3.40 8.10
N HIS A 53 -15.19 -4.39 8.29
CA HIS A 53 -14.78 -5.79 8.34
C HIS A 53 -14.18 -6.28 7.02
N ARG A 54 -14.63 -5.75 5.88
CA ARG A 54 -14.08 -6.11 4.57
C ARG A 54 -12.66 -5.58 4.38
N PHE A 55 -12.37 -4.36 4.82
CA PHE A 55 -10.99 -3.85 4.89
C PHE A 55 -10.14 -4.68 5.84
N LEU A 56 -10.64 -5.03 7.03
CA LEU A 56 -9.91 -5.92 7.93
C LEU A 56 -9.58 -7.26 7.28
N HIS A 57 -10.53 -7.88 6.56
CA HIS A 57 -10.26 -9.09 5.81
C HIS A 57 -9.24 -8.88 4.71
N PHE A 58 -9.29 -7.75 3.99
CA PHE A 58 -8.31 -7.41 2.96
C PHE A 58 -6.89 -7.33 3.55
N PHE A 59 -6.68 -6.59 4.64
CA PHE A 59 -5.36 -6.43 5.26
C PHE A 59 -4.79 -7.72 5.87
N HIS A 60 -5.65 -8.68 6.25
CA HIS A 60 -5.22 -9.99 6.76
C HIS A 60 -5.22 -11.09 5.69
N SER A 61 -5.59 -10.79 4.44
CA SER A 61 -5.67 -11.77 3.36
C SER A 61 -4.31 -11.99 2.71
N SER A 62 -3.99 -13.24 2.39
CA SER A 62 -2.90 -13.61 1.47
C SER A 62 -3.23 -13.35 0.00
N GLY A 63 -4.37 -12.70 -0.29
CA GLY A 63 -4.81 -12.44 -1.66
C GLY A 63 -4.03 -11.33 -2.36
N LEU A 64 -3.28 -10.52 -1.61
CA LEU A 64 -2.36 -9.48 -2.08
C LEU A 64 -0.93 -9.93 -1.73
N ASP A 65 -0.12 -10.13 -2.76
CA ASP A 65 1.28 -10.48 -2.61
C ASP A 65 2.12 -9.19 -2.51
N LEU A 66 2.80 -8.99 -1.38
CA LEU A 66 3.58 -7.79 -1.12
C LEU A 66 4.89 -7.74 -1.90
N ASP A 67 5.52 -8.87 -2.18
CA ASP A 67 6.76 -8.92 -2.95
C ASP A 67 6.48 -8.54 -4.41
N VAL A 68 5.41 -9.12 -4.97
CA VAL A 68 4.92 -8.77 -6.32
C VAL A 68 4.45 -7.32 -6.36
N LEU A 69 3.73 -6.85 -5.34
CA LEU A 69 3.29 -5.44 -5.26
C LEU A 69 4.49 -4.49 -5.26
N THR A 70 5.52 -4.80 -4.47
CA THR A 70 6.73 -3.98 -4.36
C THR A 70 7.49 -3.93 -5.68
N ALA A 71 7.64 -5.08 -6.36
CA ALA A 71 8.26 -5.14 -7.68
C ALA A 71 7.46 -4.34 -8.74
N CYS A 72 6.13 -4.48 -8.76
CA CYS A 72 5.25 -3.70 -9.63
C CYS A 72 5.37 -2.20 -9.35
N TRP A 73 5.36 -1.81 -8.08
CA TRP A 73 5.51 -0.43 -7.64
C TRP A 73 6.86 0.16 -8.05
N LEU A 74 7.95 -0.56 -7.85
CA LEU A 74 9.29 -0.13 -8.26
C LEU A 74 9.35 0.12 -9.77
N ARG A 75 8.90 -0.83 -10.59
CA ARG A 75 8.87 -0.69 -12.06
C ARG A 75 8.02 0.51 -12.49
N LEU A 76 6.89 0.71 -11.83
CA LEU A 76 6.02 1.86 -12.08
C LEU A 76 6.73 3.17 -11.75
N CYS A 77 7.41 3.27 -10.62
CA CYS A 77 8.19 4.46 -10.24
C CYS A 77 9.29 4.77 -11.25
N LEU A 78 10.06 3.76 -11.68
CA LEU A 78 11.10 3.93 -12.69
C LEU A 78 10.54 4.47 -14.01
N THR A 79 9.35 4.00 -14.39
CA THR A 79 8.68 4.44 -15.63
C THR A 79 8.14 5.86 -15.51
N LEU A 80 7.52 6.21 -14.38
CA LEU A 80 6.86 7.49 -14.18
C LEU A 80 7.85 8.63 -13.91
N PHE A 81 8.89 8.38 -13.11
CA PHE A 81 9.75 9.43 -12.57
C PHE A 81 11.12 9.54 -13.22
N ARG A 82 11.53 8.55 -14.04
CA ARG A 82 12.82 8.53 -14.77
C ARG A 82 13.98 9.01 -13.88
N PRO A 83 14.44 8.18 -12.93
CA PRO A 83 15.41 8.59 -11.92
C PRO A 83 16.71 9.08 -12.54
N PHE A 84 17.43 9.93 -11.79
CA PHE A 84 18.74 10.42 -12.19
C PHE A 84 19.76 9.27 -12.28
N GLU A 85 20.66 9.36 -13.25
CA GLU A 85 21.71 8.39 -13.50
C GLU A 85 23.10 9.05 -13.47
N VAL A 86 24.07 8.36 -12.87
CA VAL A 86 25.50 8.72 -12.89
C VAL A 86 26.25 7.53 -13.44
N GLU A 87 27.01 7.72 -14.52
CA GLU A 87 27.77 6.64 -15.17
C GLU A 87 26.90 5.39 -15.47
N SER A 88 25.69 5.60 -15.98
CA SER A 88 24.69 4.55 -16.26
C SER A 88 24.22 3.76 -15.03
N ARG A 89 24.33 4.35 -13.82
CA ARG A 89 23.81 3.79 -12.56
C ARG A 89 22.71 4.67 -11.99
N LEU A 90 21.57 4.06 -11.65
CA LEU A 90 20.47 4.74 -11.00
C LEU A 90 20.88 5.24 -9.61
N VAL A 91 20.61 6.53 -9.34
CA VAL A 91 20.84 7.15 -8.03
C VAL A 91 19.53 7.21 -7.26
N PHE A 92 19.52 6.63 -6.07
CA PHE A 92 18.38 6.67 -5.16
C PHE A 92 18.74 7.44 -3.90
N LEU A 93 17.87 8.36 -3.50
CA LEU A 93 17.91 8.95 -2.17
C LEU A 93 17.22 8.00 -1.20
N ALA A 94 17.94 7.55 -0.18
CA ALA A 94 17.41 6.69 0.87
C ALA A 94 17.51 7.41 2.22
N ASP A 95 16.46 7.27 3.02
CA ASP A 95 16.44 7.70 4.41
C ASP A 95 16.19 6.47 5.32
N GLY A 96 16.85 6.46 6.46
CA GLY A 96 16.76 5.40 7.45
C GLY A 96 15.48 5.52 8.27
N ILE A 97 14.35 5.08 7.72
CA ILE A 97 13.10 5.07 8.47
C ILE A 97 13.01 3.84 9.38
N LYS A 98 12.89 4.07 10.69
CA LYS A 98 12.61 3.00 11.64
C LYS A 98 11.14 2.63 11.52
N ALA A 99 10.84 1.49 10.90
CA ALA A 99 9.50 0.91 10.98
C ALA A 99 9.22 0.50 12.45
N PRO A 100 8.31 1.18 13.17
CA PRO A 100 8.00 0.81 14.53
C PRO A 100 7.38 -0.58 14.53
N LYS A 101 7.96 -1.47 15.33
CA LYS A 101 7.50 -2.86 15.45
C LYS A 101 6.22 -2.88 16.28
N GLU A 102 5.14 -3.49 15.79
CA GLU A 102 3.95 -3.74 16.61
C GLU A 102 4.25 -4.80 17.68
N GLY A 103 3.98 -4.48 18.94
CA GLY A 103 4.43 -5.23 20.13
C GLY A 103 3.86 -6.64 20.32
N ARG A 104 3.02 -7.15 19.41
CA ARG A 104 2.30 -8.41 19.66
C ARG A 104 3.18 -9.67 19.61
N LYS A 105 4.35 -9.63 18.97
CA LYS A 105 5.24 -10.79 18.78
C LYS A 105 6.74 -10.49 18.70
N MET A 106 7.28 -9.59 19.55
CA MET A 106 8.73 -9.41 19.64
C MET A 106 9.28 -9.67 21.05
N PRO A 107 10.22 -10.61 21.22
CA PRO A 107 11.01 -10.71 22.45
C PRO A 107 11.88 -9.45 22.60
N GLY A 108 11.88 -8.83 23.77
CA GLY A 108 12.77 -7.71 24.11
C GLY A 108 12.22 -6.29 23.91
N VAL A 109 10.92 -6.13 23.62
CA VAL A 109 10.27 -4.82 23.81
C VAL A 109 9.97 -4.68 25.31
N LYS A 110 10.55 -3.68 25.98
CA LYS A 110 10.19 -3.34 27.36
C LYS A 110 8.71 -2.96 27.39
N LEU A 111 7.94 -3.61 28.27
CA LEU A 111 6.61 -3.17 28.67
C LEU A 111 6.69 -1.77 29.30
#